data_AF-A0A2V7KQ54-F1
#
_entry.id   AF-A0A2V7KQ54-F1
#
_cell.length_a   1.000
_cell.length_b   1.000
_cell.length_c   1.000
_cell.angle_alpha   90.00
_cell.angle_beta   90.00
_cell.angle_gamma   90.00
#
_symmetry.space_group_name_H-M   'P 1'
#
loop_
_entity.id
_entity.type
_entity.pdbx_description
1 polymer ?
#
loop_
_entity_poly.entity_id
_entity_poly.type
_entity_poly.pdbx_seq_one_letter_code
_entity_poly.pdbx_strand_id
1 'polypeptide(L)'
;YLGQDTHLVFLAPMWEEVLRADTYARGPGGRSDVAGRIRGLAGVANVGNDRDWCGSDFNQANWYAFGRLAWDPMLPSAAIAAEWTRMTLSNDPRVVRPVVAMMLASREAAVNYMTPLGLAHQMARGHHYGPGPWVTGGRADQTSVYFNRADSIGLGFDRTPMGSNAVRQYWPPLRGRFASRDSVPDNLLLWFHHVGWREHLRSGRTLWEELLAHYQAGVDTVRWMQRTWDGLEARVDADRFRRVQGFLRIQEAEARWWRDASVLYWQSFSHLPLPPGYEASAHSLDWYRQLRCPPDPRKPRCEPS
;
A
#
# COMPACT_ATOMS: atom_id res chain seq x y z
N TYR A 1 7.41 -0.61 6.00
CA TYR A 1 5.98 -0.69 5.64
C TYR A 1 5.71 -0.50 4.16
N LEU A 2 6.45 0.37 3.44
CA LEU A 2 6.18 0.67 2.02
C LEU A 2 7.40 0.40 1.14
N GLY A 3 8.10 -0.71 1.39
CA GLY A 3 9.29 -1.12 0.61
C GLY A 3 10.57 -0.31 0.86
N GLN A 4 10.62 0.42 1.98
CA GLN A 4 11.80 1.19 2.43
C GLN A 4 12.25 2.22 1.37
N ASP A 5 13.39 2.01 0.73
CA ASP A 5 14.07 2.84 -0.25
C ASP A 5 14.02 2.27 -1.67
N THR A 6 13.65 0.99 -1.84
CA THR A 6 13.66 0.32 -3.16
C THR A 6 12.32 0.39 -3.88
N HIS A 7 11.24 0.76 -3.19
CA HIS A 7 9.90 0.88 -3.80
C HIS A 7 9.54 2.34 -4.07
N LEU A 8 9.09 2.63 -5.30
CA LEU A 8 8.44 3.89 -5.60
C LEU A 8 7.04 3.86 -4.96
N VAL A 9 6.84 4.70 -3.93
CA VAL A 9 5.56 4.90 -3.25
C VAL A 9 5.40 6.38 -2.89
N PHE A 10 4.69 7.13 -3.73
CA PHE A 10 4.41 8.54 -3.50
C PHE A 10 3.23 8.71 -2.52
N LEU A 11 3.47 9.38 -1.39
CA LEU A 11 2.58 9.39 -0.23
C LEU A 11 1.57 10.54 -0.22
N ALA A 12 1.72 11.55 -1.09
CA ALA A 12 0.78 12.67 -1.13
C ALA A 12 -0.68 12.21 -1.28
N PRO A 13 -1.03 11.23 -2.14
CA PRO A 13 -2.41 10.74 -2.24
C PRO A 13 -2.97 10.21 -0.93
N MET A 14 -2.15 9.50 -0.15
CA MET A 14 -2.56 8.99 1.17
C MET A 14 -2.76 10.13 2.17
N TRP A 15 -1.86 11.11 2.19
CA TRP A 15 -1.99 12.27 3.08
C TRP A 15 -3.17 13.16 2.69
N GLU A 16 -3.40 13.38 1.40
CA GLU A 16 -4.57 14.09 0.88
C GLU A 16 -5.87 13.36 1.28
N GLU A 17 -5.93 12.03 1.16
CA GLU A 17 -7.06 11.21 1.61
C GLU A 17 -7.36 11.43 3.11
N VAL A 18 -6.32 11.37 3.95
CA VAL A 18 -6.46 11.57 5.42
C VAL A 18 -6.86 13.00 5.75
N LEU A 19 -6.19 14.00 5.18
CA LEU A 19 -6.42 15.41 5.46
C LEU A 19 -7.84 15.84 5.07
N ARG A 20 -8.38 15.29 3.98
CA ARG A 20 -9.73 15.57 3.50
C ARG A 20 -10.82 14.69 4.11
N ALA A 21 -10.46 13.68 4.91
CA ALA A 21 -11.43 12.78 5.51
C ALA A 21 -12.36 13.54 6.48
N ASP A 22 -13.65 13.61 6.15
CA ASP A 22 -14.66 14.20 7.04
C ASP A 22 -14.92 13.28 8.22
N THR A 23 -14.59 13.76 9.43
CA THR A 23 -14.78 13.02 10.68
C THR A 23 -16.20 13.11 11.24
N TYR A 24 -17.02 14.02 10.71
CA TYR A 24 -18.38 14.34 11.17
C TYR A 24 -18.48 14.74 12.66
N ALA A 25 -17.36 15.12 13.28
CA ALA A 25 -17.32 15.53 14.67
C ALA A 25 -18.12 16.80 14.98
N ARG A 26 -18.52 17.57 13.96
CA ARG A 26 -19.47 18.71 14.05
C ARG A 26 -20.75 18.47 13.24
N GLY A 27 -21.09 17.21 12.96
CA GLY A 27 -22.23 16.82 12.14
C GLY A 27 -21.99 16.97 10.63
N PRO A 28 -22.93 16.49 9.80
CA PRO A 28 -22.84 16.56 8.34
C PRO A 28 -22.69 18.00 7.82
N GLY A 29 -21.73 18.23 6.92
CA GLY A 29 -21.48 19.56 6.34
C GLY A 29 -20.75 20.54 7.27
N GLY A 30 -20.44 20.15 8.51
CA GLY A 30 -19.84 21.01 9.54
C GLY A 30 -18.33 21.26 9.38
N ARG A 31 -17.76 21.14 8.17
CA ARG A 31 -16.31 21.25 7.88
C ARG A 31 -15.46 20.49 8.91
N SER A 32 -15.72 19.20 9.05
CA SER A 32 -15.06 18.32 10.02
C SER A 32 -13.95 17.48 9.41
N ASP A 33 -13.42 17.92 8.26
CA ASP A 33 -12.20 17.36 7.68
C ASP A 33 -11.02 17.47 8.66
N VAL A 34 -10.10 16.52 8.57
CA VAL A 34 -8.94 16.46 9.47
C VAL A 34 -8.11 17.74 9.37
N ALA A 35 -7.89 18.25 8.16
CA ALA A 35 -7.12 19.47 7.89
C ALA A 35 -7.67 20.68 8.66
N GLY A 36 -8.99 20.89 8.68
CA GLY A 36 -9.64 21.97 9.42
C GLY A 36 -9.57 21.84 10.95
N ARG A 37 -9.24 20.65 11.47
CA ARG A 37 -9.21 20.36 12.91
C ARG A 37 -7.82 20.36 13.53
N ILE A 38 -6.80 20.01 12.77
CA ILE A 38 -5.42 19.94 13.27
C ILE A 38 -4.80 21.34 13.39
N ARG A 39 -3.74 21.43 14.21
CA ARG A 39 -2.96 22.67 14.43
C ARG A 39 -1.51 22.56 13.96
N GLY A 40 -1.11 21.36 13.54
CA GLY A 40 0.23 21.07 13.06
C GLY A 40 0.31 19.64 12.53
N LEU A 41 1.34 19.40 11.73
CA LEU A 41 1.69 18.11 11.16
C LEU A 41 3.16 17.83 11.48
N ALA A 42 3.45 16.60 11.88
CA ALA A 42 4.82 16.12 12.07
C ALA A 42 5.07 14.98 11.10
N GLY A 43 6.23 15.03 10.43
CA GLY A 43 6.68 14.02 9.47
C GLY A 43 7.95 13.38 10.00
N VAL A 44 7.98 12.05 10.06
CA VAL A 44 9.22 11.32 10.37
C VAL A 44 10.11 11.42 9.14
N ALA A 45 11.22 12.15 9.27
CA ALA A 45 12.14 12.37 8.16
C ALA A 45 12.80 11.04 7.75
N ASN A 46 12.77 10.75 6.45
CA ASN A 46 13.38 9.57 5.82
C ASN A 46 14.77 9.90 5.26
N VAL A 47 15.55 10.71 5.98
CA VAL A 47 16.82 11.27 5.50
C VAL A 47 18.00 10.65 6.24
N GLY A 48 19.11 10.50 5.53
CA GLY A 48 20.36 9.95 6.05
C GLY A 48 21.59 10.63 5.43
N ASN A 49 22.72 9.95 5.50
CA ASN A 49 24.00 10.39 4.93
C ASN A 49 24.20 9.99 3.46
N ASP A 50 23.19 9.36 2.83
CA ASP A 50 23.19 9.10 1.39
C ASP A 50 23.28 10.42 0.62
N ARG A 51 23.95 10.39 -0.54
CA ARG A 51 24.21 11.60 -1.34
C ARG A 51 22.92 12.31 -1.78
N ASP A 52 21.86 11.55 -1.97
CA ASP A 52 20.53 12.01 -2.36
C ASP A 52 19.58 12.21 -1.16
N TRP A 53 20.12 12.07 0.07
CA TRP A 53 19.47 12.12 1.38
C TRP A 53 18.48 11.00 1.67
N CYS A 54 17.69 10.57 0.68
CA CYS A 54 16.50 9.75 0.90
C CYS A 54 16.66 8.30 0.42
N GLY A 55 17.85 7.89 -0.05
CA GLY A 55 18.18 6.57 -0.59
C GLY A 55 17.58 6.29 -1.97
N SER A 56 16.51 7.01 -2.34
CA SER A 56 15.84 6.94 -3.63
C SER A 56 15.35 8.30 -4.08
N ASP A 57 15.49 8.57 -5.38
CA ASP A 57 15.08 9.83 -6.01
C ASP A 57 13.59 10.13 -5.71
N PHE A 58 12.69 9.13 -5.77
CA PHE A 58 11.27 9.34 -5.50
C PHE A 58 10.93 9.47 -4.00
N ASN A 59 11.80 9.04 -3.09
CA ASN A 59 11.59 9.30 -1.66
C ASN A 59 11.75 10.80 -1.32
N GLN A 60 12.51 11.55 -2.12
CA GLN A 60 12.59 13.01 -2.00
C GLN A 60 11.24 13.67 -2.30
N ALA A 61 10.45 13.09 -3.21
CA ALA A 61 9.11 13.60 -3.54
C ALA A 61 8.17 13.53 -2.33
N ASN A 62 8.34 12.53 -1.45
CA ASN A 62 7.56 12.42 -0.21
C ASN A 62 7.95 13.49 0.80
N TRP A 63 9.25 13.78 0.95
CA TRP A 63 9.70 14.87 1.82
C TRP A 63 9.19 16.22 1.31
N TYR A 64 9.28 16.45 -0.01
CA TYR A 64 8.70 17.63 -0.65
C TYR A 64 7.19 17.73 -0.41
N ALA A 65 6.44 16.66 -0.70
CA ALA A 65 4.99 16.61 -0.52
C ALA A 65 4.55 16.87 0.91
N PHE A 66 5.29 16.35 1.91
CA PHE A 66 5.01 16.65 3.31
C PHE A 66 5.11 18.14 3.59
N GLY A 67 6.18 18.81 3.13
CA GLY A 67 6.34 20.25 3.31
C GLY A 67 5.23 21.07 2.62
N ARG A 68 4.82 20.67 1.40
CA ARG A 68 3.72 21.32 0.68
C ARG A 68 2.39 21.18 1.42
N LEU A 69 2.04 19.98 1.89
CA LEU A 69 0.79 19.73 2.62
C LEU A 69 0.80 20.30 4.05
N ALA A 70 1.97 20.41 4.68
CA ALA A 70 2.11 21.12 5.95
C ALA A 70 1.87 22.62 5.79
N TRP A 71 2.18 23.19 4.62
CA TRP A 71 1.90 24.58 4.28
C TRP A 71 0.44 24.80 3.89
N ASP A 72 -0.06 24.00 2.96
CA ASP A 72 -1.46 24.02 2.52
C ASP A 72 -2.01 22.59 2.39
N PRO A 73 -2.82 22.13 3.37
CA PRO A 73 -3.31 20.75 3.41
C PRO A 73 -4.37 20.45 2.34
N MET A 74 -4.82 21.45 1.60
CA MET A 74 -5.81 21.29 0.53
C MET A 74 -5.19 21.10 -0.86
N LEU A 75 -3.86 21.20 -0.98
CA LEU A 75 -3.17 21.02 -2.26
C LEU A 75 -3.46 19.64 -2.87
N PRO A 76 -3.82 19.57 -4.17
CA PRO A 76 -3.97 18.30 -4.85
C PRO A 76 -2.63 17.58 -5.01
N SER A 77 -2.59 16.26 -4.77
CA SER A 77 -1.39 15.44 -4.93
C SER A 77 -0.78 15.53 -6.33
N ALA A 78 -1.62 15.66 -7.36
CA ALA A 78 -1.18 15.81 -8.74
C ALA A 78 -0.41 17.11 -8.98
N ALA A 79 -0.79 18.20 -8.30
CA ALA A 79 -0.08 19.47 -8.40
C ALA A 79 1.31 19.36 -7.74
N ILE A 80 1.37 18.77 -6.54
CA ILE A 80 2.62 18.53 -5.81
C ILE A 80 3.57 17.63 -6.62
N ALA A 81 3.06 16.54 -7.21
CA ALA A 81 3.85 15.65 -8.05
C ALA A 81 4.40 16.38 -9.28
N ALA A 82 3.60 17.24 -9.92
CA ALA A 82 4.02 18.01 -11.07
C ALA A 82 5.09 19.06 -10.73
N GLU A 83 4.91 19.79 -9.63
CA GLU A 83 5.90 20.75 -9.11
C GLU A 83 7.24 20.05 -8.85
N TRP A 84 7.23 18.96 -8.08
CA TRP A 84 8.44 18.21 -7.76
C TRP A 84 9.13 17.65 -9.02
N THR A 85 8.36 17.08 -9.94
CA THR A 85 8.90 16.51 -11.19
C THR A 85 9.59 17.57 -12.05
N ARG A 86 9.02 18.79 -12.11
CA ARG A 86 9.58 19.92 -12.86
C ARG A 86 10.87 20.46 -12.24
N MET A 87 10.92 20.52 -10.92
CA MET A 87 12.10 20.97 -10.18
C MET A 87 13.23 19.94 -10.21
N THR A 88 12.87 18.66 -10.25
CA THR A 88 13.84 17.57 -10.06
C THR A 88 14.30 17.00 -11.40
N LEU A 89 13.38 16.60 -12.28
CA LEU A 89 13.72 15.81 -13.46
C LEU A 89 13.74 16.64 -14.75
N SER A 90 12.61 17.25 -15.11
CA SER A 90 12.49 17.95 -16.39
C SER A 90 11.23 18.80 -16.47
N ASN A 91 11.26 19.86 -17.27
CA ASN A 91 10.08 20.63 -17.64
C ASN A 91 9.38 20.14 -18.92
N ASP A 92 9.97 19.18 -19.65
CA ASP A 92 9.36 18.58 -20.86
C ASP A 92 8.05 17.86 -20.48
N PRO A 93 6.90 18.25 -21.06
CA PRO A 93 5.62 17.58 -20.81
C PRO A 93 5.64 16.07 -21.07
N ARG A 94 6.54 15.60 -21.96
CA ARG A 94 6.75 14.17 -22.28
C ARG A 94 7.44 13.40 -21.15
N VAL A 95 8.07 14.09 -20.19
CA VAL A 95 8.59 13.52 -18.94
C VAL A 95 7.60 13.75 -17.81
N VAL A 96 7.10 14.99 -17.66
CA VAL A 96 6.25 15.37 -16.53
C VAL A 96 4.99 14.53 -16.46
N ARG A 97 4.26 14.37 -17.57
CA ARG A 97 2.99 13.63 -17.59
C ARG A 97 3.14 12.16 -17.16
N PRO A 98 4.03 11.34 -17.78
CA PRO A 98 4.17 9.94 -17.38
C PRO A 98 4.71 9.77 -15.96
N VAL A 99 5.67 10.61 -15.52
CA VAL A 99 6.20 10.53 -14.15
C VAL A 99 5.13 10.87 -13.11
N VAL A 100 4.33 11.92 -13.33
CA VAL A 100 3.23 12.27 -12.42
C VAL A 100 2.20 11.14 -12.35
N ALA A 101 1.83 10.54 -13.49
CA ALA A 101 0.93 9.40 -13.51
C ALA A 101 1.51 8.21 -12.70
N MET A 102 2.79 7.92 -12.87
CA MET A 102 3.50 6.87 -12.14
C MET A 102 3.46 7.13 -10.62
N MET A 103 3.79 8.34 -10.19
CA MET A 103 3.72 8.75 -8.79
C MET A 103 2.31 8.56 -8.22
N LEU A 104 1.28 9.07 -8.89
CA LEU A 104 -0.10 9.01 -8.37
C LEU A 104 -0.64 7.58 -8.26
N ALA A 105 -0.22 6.66 -9.13
CA ALA A 105 -0.62 5.25 -9.08
C ALA A 105 0.16 4.43 -8.03
N SER A 106 1.36 4.86 -7.68
CA SER A 106 2.34 4.05 -6.92
C SER A 106 1.90 3.66 -5.51
N ARG A 107 1.19 4.54 -4.79
CA ARG A 107 0.66 4.22 -3.46
C ARG A 107 -0.33 3.07 -3.52
N GLU A 108 -1.28 3.14 -4.45
CA GLU A 108 -2.31 2.12 -4.55
C GLU A 108 -1.76 0.81 -5.11
N ALA A 109 -0.71 0.86 -5.94
CA ALA A 109 0.05 -0.34 -6.29
C ALA A 109 0.55 -1.06 -5.04
N ALA A 110 1.16 -0.33 -4.09
CA ALA A 110 1.67 -0.89 -2.84
C ALA A 110 0.57 -1.44 -1.93
N VAL A 111 -0.55 -0.73 -1.79
CA VAL A 111 -1.72 -1.25 -1.07
C VAL A 111 -2.19 -2.56 -1.70
N ASN A 112 -2.31 -2.60 -3.02
CA ASN A 112 -2.79 -3.75 -3.77
C ASN A 112 -1.93 -5.00 -3.59
N TYR A 113 -0.60 -4.91 -3.75
CA TYR A 113 0.26 -6.09 -3.59
C TYR A 113 0.63 -6.41 -2.14
N MET A 114 0.40 -5.52 -1.15
CA MET A 114 0.72 -5.78 0.26
C MET A 114 -0.52 -6.09 1.10
N THR A 115 -1.47 -5.16 1.16
CA THR A 115 -2.57 -5.15 2.13
C THR A 115 -3.86 -4.55 1.55
N PRO A 116 -4.48 -5.17 0.52
CA PRO A 116 -5.71 -4.66 -0.08
C PRO A 116 -6.93 -4.87 0.81
N LEU A 117 -8.06 -4.27 0.41
CA LEU A 117 -9.39 -4.47 1.02
C LEU A 117 -9.49 -4.15 2.53
N GLY A 118 -8.54 -3.38 3.08
CA GLY A 118 -8.49 -3.07 4.50
C GLY A 118 -7.70 -4.07 5.35
N LEU A 119 -6.96 -5.00 4.73
CA LEU A 119 -5.90 -5.73 5.42
C LEU A 119 -4.90 -4.74 6.04
N ALA A 120 -4.31 -5.13 7.16
CA ALA A 120 -3.35 -4.30 7.87
C ALA A 120 -2.31 -5.17 8.52
N HIS A 121 -1.08 -4.66 8.64
CA HIS A 121 -0.01 -5.31 9.40
C HIS A 121 0.34 -6.73 8.91
N GLN A 122 0.53 -6.92 7.60
CA GLN A 122 0.91 -8.21 6.99
C GLN A 122 2.41 -8.32 6.70
N MET A 123 3.24 -7.64 7.49
CA MET A 123 4.68 -7.55 7.28
C MET A 123 5.46 -8.58 8.09
N ALA A 124 6.61 -8.98 7.58
CA ALA A 124 7.59 -9.78 8.29
C ALA A 124 8.07 -9.08 9.56
N ARG A 125 8.20 -9.85 10.65
CA ARG A 125 8.55 -9.35 11.98
C ARG A 125 9.96 -8.72 11.97
N GLY A 126 10.10 -7.61 12.70
CA GLY A 126 11.39 -6.96 12.95
C GLY A 126 11.77 -5.94 11.87
N HIS A 127 11.87 -6.37 10.61
CA HIS A 127 12.36 -5.50 9.51
C HIS A 127 11.25 -4.87 8.65
N HIS A 128 10.02 -5.41 8.71
CA HIS A 128 8.84 -4.88 8.00
C HIS A 128 9.00 -4.67 6.48
N TYR A 129 9.90 -5.44 5.86
CA TYR A 129 10.25 -5.31 4.44
C TYR A 129 9.38 -6.19 3.53
N GLY A 130 9.35 -7.49 3.85
CA GLY A 130 8.62 -8.50 3.10
C GLY A 130 7.29 -8.90 3.72
N PRO A 131 6.54 -9.78 3.03
CA PRO A 131 5.32 -10.39 3.54
C PRO A 131 5.60 -11.22 4.79
N GLY A 132 4.68 -11.12 5.74
CA GLY A 132 4.63 -11.98 6.92
C GLY A 132 3.21 -12.14 7.43
N PRO A 133 2.23 -12.54 6.61
CA PRO A 133 0.84 -12.68 7.07
C PRO A 133 0.66 -13.80 8.11
N TRP A 134 1.63 -14.72 8.19
CA TRP A 134 1.71 -15.80 9.19
C TRP A 134 2.40 -15.40 10.51
N VAL A 135 2.88 -14.17 10.65
CA VAL A 135 3.59 -13.75 11.88
C VAL A 135 2.65 -13.90 13.08
N THR A 136 3.09 -14.70 14.06
CA THR A 136 2.42 -15.02 15.33
C THR A 136 3.40 -14.91 16.50
N GLY A 137 2.95 -15.17 17.73
CA GLY A 137 3.75 -15.17 18.96
C GLY A 137 4.02 -13.79 19.58
N GLY A 138 4.41 -13.78 20.85
CA GLY A 138 4.59 -12.54 21.63
C GLY A 138 3.25 -11.85 21.95
N ARG A 139 3.25 -10.52 22.03
CA ARG A 139 2.01 -9.74 22.20
C ARG A 139 1.14 -9.85 20.96
N ALA A 140 -0.13 -10.20 21.13
CA ALA A 140 -1.06 -10.44 20.03
C ALA A 140 -1.17 -9.23 19.07
N ASP A 141 -1.24 -8.02 19.60
CA ASP A 141 -1.33 -6.77 18.83
C ASP A 141 -0.07 -6.39 18.03
N GLN A 142 0.98 -7.21 18.09
CA GLN A 142 2.20 -7.09 17.28
C GLN A 142 2.32 -8.20 16.22
N THR A 143 1.26 -8.97 16.00
CA THR A 143 1.25 -10.12 15.08
C THR A 143 0.31 -9.89 13.91
N SER A 144 0.64 -10.43 12.74
CA SER A 144 -0.21 -10.32 11.56
C SER A 144 -1.52 -11.09 11.73
N VAL A 145 -1.47 -12.25 12.38
CA VAL A 145 -2.64 -13.12 12.62
C VAL A 145 -3.70 -12.47 13.51
N TYR A 146 -3.29 -11.56 14.41
CA TYR A 146 -4.22 -10.76 15.19
C TYR A 146 -5.05 -9.80 14.34
N PHE A 147 -4.46 -9.23 13.29
CA PHE A 147 -5.13 -8.28 12.41
C PHE A 147 -5.93 -8.97 11.31
N ASN A 148 -5.37 -10.01 10.66
CA ASN A 148 -6.06 -10.67 9.55
C ASN A 148 -7.17 -11.63 9.98
N ARG A 149 -7.05 -12.30 11.13
CA ARG A 149 -8.03 -13.28 11.64
C ARG A 149 -8.46 -14.32 10.59
N ALA A 150 -7.55 -14.71 9.70
CA ALA A 150 -7.86 -15.69 8.67
C ALA A 150 -8.19 -17.05 9.30
N ASP A 151 -9.27 -17.67 8.84
CA ASP A 151 -9.70 -19.02 9.21
C ASP A 151 -10.41 -19.69 8.02
N SER A 152 -10.92 -20.91 8.20
CA SER A 152 -11.60 -21.66 7.14
C SER A 152 -12.91 -21.02 6.65
N ILE A 153 -13.49 -20.09 7.42
CA ILE A 153 -14.74 -19.41 7.09
C ILE A 153 -14.45 -18.13 6.32
N GLY A 154 -13.44 -17.36 6.71
CA GLY A 154 -13.20 -16.05 6.15
C GLY A 154 -11.93 -15.33 6.57
N LEU A 155 -11.93 -14.02 6.31
CA LEU A 155 -10.82 -13.10 6.53
C LEU A 155 -11.32 -11.75 7.04
N GLY A 156 -10.53 -11.08 7.86
CA GLY A 156 -10.80 -9.72 8.35
C GLY A 156 -11.22 -9.69 9.82
N PHE A 157 -11.30 -8.50 10.41
CA PHE A 157 -11.53 -8.35 11.85
C PHE A 157 -12.90 -7.72 12.10
N ASP A 158 -13.78 -8.42 12.80
CA ASP A 158 -15.07 -7.86 13.24
C ASP A 158 -14.89 -6.75 14.30
N ARG A 159 -15.00 -5.51 13.82
CA ARG A 159 -15.00 -4.29 14.64
C ARG A 159 -16.38 -3.64 14.73
N THR A 160 -17.42 -4.32 14.23
CA THR A 160 -18.82 -3.93 14.35
C THR A 160 -19.33 -4.12 15.79
N PRO A 161 -20.59 -3.73 16.12
CA PRO A 161 -21.16 -3.97 17.44
C PRO A 161 -21.21 -5.44 17.87
N MET A 162 -21.15 -6.40 16.93
CA MET A 162 -21.14 -7.83 17.23
C MET A 162 -19.74 -8.37 17.55
N GLY A 163 -18.68 -7.66 17.15
CA GLY A 163 -17.29 -7.99 17.44
C GLY A 163 -16.72 -7.10 18.54
N SER A 164 -15.57 -6.45 18.27
CA SER A 164 -14.92 -5.56 19.24
C SER A 164 -15.66 -4.22 19.48
N ASN A 165 -16.65 -3.90 18.65
CA ASN A 165 -17.41 -2.65 18.70
C ASN A 165 -16.53 -1.39 18.61
N ALA A 166 -15.37 -1.46 17.95
CA ALA A 166 -14.49 -0.29 17.78
C ALA A 166 -15.16 0.79 16.90
N VAL A 167 -16.10 0.42 16.01
CA VAL A 167 -16.90 1.38 15.24
C VAL A 167 -17.63 2.42 16.11
N ARG A 168 -17.94 2.09 17.39
CA ARG A 168 -18.58 3.04 18.32
C ARG A 168 -17.76 4.30 18.58
N GLN A 169 -16.44 4.24 18.37
CA GLN A 169 -15.53 5.38 18.55
C GLN A 169 -15.73 6.45 17.47
N TYR A 170 -16.34 6.12 16.34
CA TYR A 170 -16.62 7.05 15.27
C TYR A 170 -17.95 7.81 15.51
N TRP A 171 -18.00 9.05 15.03
CA TRP A 171 -19.24 9.83 14.96
C TRP A 171 -20.16 9.28 13.85
N PRO A 172 -21.49 9.37 13.99
CA PRO A 172 -22.40 9.21 12.87
C PRO A 172 -22.12 10.27 11.78
N PRO A 173 -22.23 9.93 10.48
CA PRO A 173 -22.69 8.66 9.93
C PRO A 173 -21.58 7.61 9.77
N LEU A 174 -20.30 7.93 10.03
CA LEU A 174 -19.18 6.98 9.84
C LEU A 174 -19.36 5.70 10.64
N ARG A 175 -19.83 5.79 11.89
CA ARG A 175 -20.17 4.61 12.71
C ARG A 175 -21.09 3.65 11.97
N GLY A 176 -22.20 4.16 11.44
CA GLY A 176 -23.18 3.34 10.70
C GLY A 176 -22.62 2.83 9.39
N ARG A 177 -21.90 3.69 8.66
CA ARG A 177 -21.25 3.35 7.38
C ARG A 177 -20.26 2.21 7.55
N PHE A 178 -19.37 2.28 8.53
CA PHE A 178 -18.35 1.27 8.77
C PHE A 178 -18.92 0.00 9.40
N ALA A 179 -19.99 0.09 10.18
CA ALA A 179 -20.66 -1.06 10.78
C ALA A 179 -21.52 -1.88 9.81
N SER A 180 -21.85 -1.35 8.62
CA SER A 180 -22.74 -1.99 7.66
C SER A 180 -21.98 -2.53 6.45
N ARG A 181 -22.22 -3.80 6.11
CA ARG A 181 -21.68 -4.44 4.89
C ARG A 181 -22.09 -3.69 3.62
N ASP A 182 -23.31 -3.17 3.59
CA ASP A 182 -23.87 -2.49 2.42
C ASP A 182 -23.21 -1.15 2.14
N SER A 183 -22.59 -0.51 3.13
CA SER A 183 -22.11 0.88 3.04
C SER A 183 -20.63 1.08 3.40
N VAL A 184 -19.96 0.09 4.00
CA VAL A 184 -18.51 0.15 4.22
C VAL A 184 -17.78 0.22 2.88
N PRO A 185 -16.77 1.09 2.72
CA PRO A 185 -15.92 1.08 1.52
C PRO A 185 -15.10 -0.21 1.42
N ASP A 186 -14.92 -0.74 0.21
CA ASP A 186 -14.19 -2.00 0.00
C ASP A 186 -12.74 -1.91 0.47
N ASN A 187 -12.10 -0.73 0.32
CA ASN A 187 -10.74 -0.47 0.80
C ASN A 187 -10.60 -0.45 2.33
N LEU A 188 -11.70 -0.54 3.09
CA LEU A 188 -11.73 -0.62 4.56
C LEU A 188 -12.51 -1.85 5.06
N LEU A 189 -12.94 -2.73 4.16
CA LEU A 189 -13.85 -3.84 4.45
C LEU A 189 -13.32 -4.76 5.55
N LEU A 190 -12.12 -5.30 5.35
CA LEU A 190 -11.47 -6.27 6.24
C LEU A 190 -10.95 -5.62 7.53
N TRP A 191 -10.91 -4.29 7.58
CA TRP A 191 -10.64 -3.56 8.81
C TRP A 191 -11.86 -3.54 9.73
N PHE A 192 -13.09 -3.53 9.21
CA PHE A 192 -14.28 -3.46 10.06
C PHE A 192 -15.03 -4.78 10.20
N HIS A 193 -14.81 -5.72 9.29
CA HIS A 193 -15.58 -6.95 9.19
C HIS A 193 -14.71 -8.17 8.96
N HIS A 194 -15.13 -9.31 9.53
CA HIS A 194 -14.74 -10.64 9.05
C HIS A 194 -15.70 -11.04 7.93
N VAL A 195 -15.19 -11.59 6.83
CA VAL A 195 -15.91 -11.74 5.56
C VAL A 195 -15.71 -13.14 5.04
N GLY A 196 -16.79 -13.80 4.61
CA GLY A 196 -16.71 -15.16 4.11
C GLY A 196 -15.93 -15.24 2.80
N TRP A 197 -15.11 -16.28 2.61
CA TRP A 197 -14.29 -16.42 1.38
C TRP A 197 -15.10 -16.41 0.08
N ARG A 198 -16.33 -16.93 0.12
CA ARG A 198 -17.28 -17.01 -1.01
C ARG A 198 -18.36 -15.92 -0.98
N GLU A 199 -18.30 -14.99 -0.03
CA GLU A 199 -19.22 -13.86 0.04
C GLU A 199 -18.97 -12.92 -1.15
N HIS A 200 -20.04 -12.51 -1.84
CA HIS A 200 -19.93 -11.63 -2.99
C HIS A 200 -19.81 -10.17 -2.53
N LEU A 201 -18.81 -9.47 -3.08
CA LEU A 201 -18.62 -8.05 -2.86
C LEU A 201 -19.38 -7.23 -3.93
N ARG A 202 -19.33 -5.90 -3.83
CA ARG A 202 -20.05 -5.01 -4.74
C ARG A 202 -19.64 -5.16 -6.22
N SER A 203 -18.42 -5.62 -6.46
CA SER A 203 -17.93 -5.95 -7.81
C SER A 203 -18.63 -7.16 -8.44
N GLY A 204 -19.37 -7.94 -7.65
CA GLY A 204 -19.91 -9.24 -8.04
C GLY A 204 -18.91 -10.40 -7.92
N ARG A 205 -17.64 -10.13 -7.59
CA ARG A 205 -16.66 -11.16 -7.26
C ARG A 205 -16.82 -11.62 -5.83
N THR A 206 -16.44 -12.86 -5.55
CA THR A 206 -16.25 -13.33 -4.18
C THR A 206 -15.07 -12.61 -3.50
N LEU A 207 -15.02 -12.60 -2.17
CA LEU A 207 -13.86 -12.08 -1.43
C LEU A 207 -12.54 -12.66 -1.94
N TRP A 208 -12.50 -13.97 -2.18
CA TRP A 208 -11.32 -14.64 -2.72
C TRP A 208 -10.89 -14.08 -4.07
N GLU A 209 -11.81 -13.98 -5.01
CA GLU A 209 -11.53 -13.46 -6.35
C GLU A 209 -11.13 -11.98 -6.34
N GLU A 210 -11.79 -11.16 -5.50
CA GLU A 210 -11.44 -9.75 -5.35
C GLU A 210 -10.03 -9.59 -4.76
N LEU A 211 -9.70 -10.37 -3.73
CA LEU A 211 -8.37 -10.37 -3.10
C LEU A 211 -7.27 -10.72 -4.11
N LEU A 212 -7.48 -11.78 -4.90
CA LEU A 212 -6.57 -12.18 -5.96
C LEU A 212 -6.39 -11.08 -7.01
N ALA A 213 -7.49 -10.45 -7.43
CA ALA A 213 -7.47 -9.37 -8.41
C ALA A 213 -6.67 -8.16 -7.92
N HIS A 214 -6.81 -7.77 -6.64
CA HIS A 214 -6.00 -6.70 -6.05
C HIS A 214 -4.52 -7.04 -6.04
N TYR A 215 -4.13 -8.22 -5.52
CA TYR A 215 -2.71 -8.60 -5.49
C TYR A 215 -2.08 -8.59 -6.89
N GLN A 216 -2.80 -9.10 -7.90
CA GLN A 216 -2.33 -9.09 -9.28
C GLN A 216 -2.26 -7.67 -9.85
N ALA A 217 -3.28 -6.83 -9.63
CA ALA A 217 -3.29 -5.44 -10.07
C ALA A 217 -2.13 -4.63 -9.48
N GLY A 218 -1.70 -4.93 -8.26
CA GLY A 218 -0.50 -4.34 -7.66
C GLY A 218 0.76 -4.64 -8.47
N VAL A 219 1.00 -5.91 -8.82
CA VAL A 219 2.12 -6.34 -9.65
C VAL A 219 2.05 -5.71 -11.05
N ASP A 220 0.88 -5.73 -11.68
CA ASP A 220 0.71 -5.21 -13.04
C ASP A 220 0.90 -3.68 -13.11
N THR A 221 0.52 -2.97 -12.05
CA THR A 221 0.80 -1.54 -11.93
C THR A 221 2.30 -1.30 -11.85
N VAL A 222 3.07 -2.08 -11.07
CA VAL A 222 4.54 -1.95 -11.04
C VAL A 222 5.18 -2.24 -12.40
N ARG A 223 4.71 -3.28 -13.11
CA ARG A 223 5.17 -3.58 -14.48
C ARG A 223 4.85 -2.44 -15.46
N TRP A 224 3.70 -1.77 -15.29
CA TRP A 224 3.40 -0.56 -16.04
C TRP A 224 4.35 0.58 -15.68
N MET A 225 4.65 0.80 -14.40
CA MET A 225 5.64 1.81 -13.96
C MET A 225 7.02 1.56 -14.59
N GLN A 226 7.48 0.30 -14.65
CA GLN A 226 8.72 -0.07 -15.34
C GLN A 226 8.71 0.35 -16.81
N ARG A 227 7.70 -0.07 -17.58
CA ARG A 227 7.58 0.29 -19.01
C ARG A 227 7.48 1.81 -19.22
N THR A 228 6.76 2.50 -18.33
CA THR A 228 6.65 3.95 -18.36
C THR A 228 7.99 4.61 -18.13
N TRP A 229 8.76 4.18 -17.13
CA TRP A 229 10.09 4.71 -16.86
C TRP A 229 11.06 4.41 -18.00
N ASP A 230 11.11 3.16 -18.50
CA ASP A 230 11.98 2.75 -19.60
C ASP A 230 11.80 3.63 -20.84
N GLY A 231 10.56 4.05 -21.14
CA GLY A 231 10.27 4.99 -22.24
C GLY A 231 10.85 6.41 -22.07
N LEU A 232 11.47 6.71 -20.94
CA LEU A 232 12.08 8.01 -20.61
C LEU A 232 13.61 8.01 -20.66
N GLU A 233 14.27 6.91 -21.05
CA GLU A 233 15.73 6.76 -21.05
C GLU A 233 16.47 7.93 -21.69
N ALA A 234 16.02 8.37 -22.87
CA ALA A 234 16.65 9.47 -23.61
C ALA A 234 16.29 10.88 -23.09
N ARG A 235 15.48 10.98 -22.01
CA ARG A 235 14.89 12.24 -21.52
C ARG A 235 15.21 12.56 -20.05
N VAL A 236 15.81 11.64 -19.33
CA VAL A 236 16.29 11.79 -17.95
C VAL A 236 17.80 11.54 -17.98
N ASP A 237 18.58 12.16 -17.10
CA ASP A 237 20.01 11.85 -17.05
C ASP A 237 20.27 10.37 -16.74
N ALA A 238 21.37 9.86 -17.27
CA ALA A 238 21.68 8.45 -17.27
C ALA A 238 21.84 7.86 -15.86
N ASP A 239 22.25 8.64 -14.87
CA ASP A 239 22.50 8.14 -13.51
C ASP A 239 21.20 7.93 -12.75
N ARG A 240 20.32 8.95 -12.71
CA ARG A 240 18.99 8.82 -12.10
C ARG A 240 18.13 7.84 -12.86
N PHE A 241 18.20 7.85 -14.19
CA PHE A 241 17.48 6.87 -15.02
C PHE A 241 17.81 5.44 -14.62
N ARG A 242 19.11 5.07 -14.61
CA ARG A 242 19.56 3.71 -14.28
C ARG A 242 19.23 3.32 -12.84
N ARG A 243 19.37 4.24 -11.88
CA ARG A 243 19.06 3.97 -10.47
C ARG A 243 17.56 3.68 -10.27
N VAL A 244 16.69 4.56 -10.76
CA VAL A 244 15.24 4.35 -10.67
C VAL A 244 14.82 3.09 -11.43
N GLN A 245 15.40 2.82 -12.59
CA GLN A 245 15.14 1.59 -13.34
C GLN A 245 15.53 0.34 -12.52
N GLY A 246 16.68 0.37 -11.86
CA GLY A 246 17.11 -0.70 -10.95
C GLY A 246 16.14 -0.92 -9.79
N PHE A 247 15.69 0.15 -9.14
CA PHE A 247 14.71 0.07 -8.06
C PHE A 247 13.35 -0.44 -8.53
N LEU A 248 12.85 -0.02 -9.70
CA LEU A 248 11.61 -0.56 -10.25
C LEU A 248 11.72 -2.06 -10.60
N ARG A 249 12.90 -2.56 -10.97
CA ARG A 249 13.15 -4.02 -11.12
C ARG A 249 13.07 -4.76 -9.78
N ILE A 250 13.67 -4.20 -8.74
CA ILE A 250 13.56 -4.76 -7.37
C ILE A 250 12.10 -4.75 -6.92
N GLN A 251 11.41 -3.62 -7.06
CA GLN A 251 10.01 -3.45 -6.65
C GLN A 251 9.08 -4.45 -7.35
N GLU A 252 9.29 -4.77 -8.63
CA GLU A 252 8.46 -5.75 -9.34
C GLU A 252 8.68 -7.17 -8.81
N ALA A 253 9.94 -7.57 -8.63
CA ALA A 253 10.28 -8.87 -8.08
C ALA A 253 9.70 -9.03 -6.67
N GLU A 254 9.76 -7.98 -5.86
CA GLU A 254 9.23 -7.98 -4.50
C GLU A 254 7.71 -7.86 -4.45
N ALA A 255 7.07 -7.15 -5.38
CA ALA A 255 5.62 -7.15 -5.51
C ALA A 255 5.09 -8.56 -5.84
N ARG A 256 5.79 -9.31 -6.71
CA ARG A 256 5.48 -10.72 -6.97
C ARG A 256 5.67 -11.59 -5.74
N TRP A 257 6.77 -11.38 -5.00
CA TRP A 257 6.99 -12.07 -3.72
C TRP A 257 5.85 -11.81 -2.73
N TRP A 258 5.46 -10.55 -2.55
CA TRP A 258 4.35 -10.14 -1.69
C TRP A 258 3.02 -10.79 -2.11
N ARG A 259 2.69 -10.77 -3.41
CA ARG A 259 1.52 -11.48 -3.98
C ARG A 259 1.58 -12.97 -3.65
N ASP A 260 2.62 -13.65 -4.10
CA ASP A 260 2.71 -15.11 -4.06
C ASP A 260 2.64 -15.63 -2.62
N ALA A 261 3.44 -15.06 -1.72
CA ALA A 261 3.47 -15.44 -0.32
C ALA A 261 2.12 -15.21 0.37
N SER A 262 1.46 -14.09 0.09
CA SER A 262 0.18 -13.76 0.70
C SER A 262 -0.93 -14.66 0.17
N VAL A 263 -1.03 -14.81 -1.15
CA VAL A 263 -2.04 -15.65 -1.81
C VAL A 263 -1.95 -17.09 -1.36
N LEU A 264 -0.74 -17.68 -1.29
CA LEU A 264 -0.56 -19.04 -0.79
C LEU A 264 -0.97 -19.17 0.69
N TYR A 265 -0.68 -18.15 1.50
CA TYR A 265 -1.10 -18.14 2.90
C TYR A 265 -2.63 -18.12 3.01
N TRP A 266 -3.31 -17.24 2.29
CA TRP A 266 -4.78 -17.18 2.26
C TRP A 266 -5.40 -18.47 1.71
N GLN A 267 -4.82 -19.05 0.66
CA GLN A 267 -5.26 -20.30 0.06
C GLN A 267 -5.19 -21.48 1.04
N SER A 268 -4.25 -21.46 1.99
CA SER A 268 -4.15 -22.49 3.03
C SER A 268 -5.34 -22.52 3.99
N PHE A 269 -6.13 -21.43 4.05
CA PHE A 269 -7.39 -21.36 4.81
C PHE A 269 -8.62 -21.50 3.92
N SER A 270 -8.65 -20.80 2.78
CA SER A 270 -9.84 -20.79 1.91
C SER A 270 -10.04 -22.12 1.18
N HIS A 271 -8.95 -22.84 0.89
CA HIS A 271 -8.92 -24.03 0.02
C HIS A 271 -9.56 -23.80 -1.35
N LEU A 272 -9.64 -22.54 -1.79
CA LEU A 272 -10.22 -22.17 -3.08
C LEU A 272 -9.15 -22.21 -4.19
N PRO A 273 -9.53 -22.65 -5.41
CA PRO A 273 -8.60 -22.70 -6.52
C PRO A 273 -8.24 -21.29 -7.00
N LEU A 274 -7.08 -21.17 -7.63
CA LEU A 274 -6.76 -19.97 -8.42
C LEU A 274 -7.63 -19.96 -9.69
N PRO A 275 -8.15 -18.81 -10.12
CA PRO A 275 -8.93 -18.71 -11.34
C PRO A 275 -8.03 -18.97 -12.57
N PRO A 276 -8.61 -19.42 -13.70
CA PRO A 276 -7.87 -19.61 -14.93
C PRO A 276 -7.09 -18.35 -15.33
N GLY A 277 -5.81 -18.52 -15.68
CA GLY A 277 -4.94 -17.41 -16.10
C GLY A 277 -4.32 -16.60 -14.96
N TYR A 278 -4.61 -16.90 -13.69
CA TYR A 278 -3.84 -16.34 -12.58
C TYR A 278 -2.41 -16.87 -12.63
N GLU A 279 -1.41 -15.97 -12.55
CA GLU A 279 -0.01 -16.36 -12.53
C GLU A 279 0.26 -17.23 -11.28
N ALA A 280 0.66 -18.48 -11.50
CA ALA A 280 0.97 -19.40 -10.40
C ALA A 280 2.18 -18.89 -9.60
N SER A 281 2.16 -19.11 -8.29
CA SER A 281 3.27 -18.74 -7.42
C SER A 281 4.55 -19.49 -7.80
N ALA A 282 5.69 -18.79 -7.74
CA ALA A 282 6.98 -19.37 -8.15
C ALA A 282 7.47 -20.47 -7.21
N HIS A 283 7.12 -20.39 -5.92
CA HIS A 283 7.56 -21.29 -4.86
C HIS A 283 6.41 -21.66 -3.91
N SER A 284 6.64 -22.61 -3.00
CA SER A 284 5.67 -23.01 -1.98
C SER A 284 5.60 -22.00 -0.82
N LEU A 285 4.54 -22.07 -0.01
CA LEU A 285 4.39 -21.24 1.19
C LEU A 285 5.55 -21.42 2.18
N ASP A 286 6.00 -22.67 2.38
CA ASP A 286 7.09 -22.97 3.29
C ASP A 286 8.43 -22.41 2.79
N TRP A 287 8.65 -22.36 1.48
CA TRP A 287 9.80 -21.67 0.91
C TRP A 287 9.76 -20.17 1.24
N TYR A 288 8.63 -19.50 1.05
CA TYR A 288 8.50 -18.07 1.38
C TYR A 288 8.65 -17.77 2.88
N ARG A 289 8.22 -18.70 3.75
CA ARG A 289 8.38 -18.59 5.22
C ARG A 289 9.84 -18.66 5.66
N GLN A 290 10.70 -19.32 4.88
CA GLN A 290 12.12 -19.54 5.21
C GLN A 290 13.05 -18.48 4.63
N LEU A 291 12.56 -17.57 3.80
CA LEU A 291 13.34 -16.46 3.25
C LEU A 291 14.00 -15.65 4.36
N ARG A 292 15.29 -15.37 4.18
CA ARG A 292 16.05 -14.47 5.05
C ARG A 292 16.38 -13.21 4.30
N CYS A 293 16.13 -12.08 4.94
CA CYS A 293 16.32 -10.76 4.33
C CYS A 293 17.48 -10.02 4.99
N PRO A 294 18.74 -10.31 4.63
CA PRO A 294 19.85 -9.51 5.11
C PRO A 294 19.71 -8.04 4.66
N PRO A 295 20.21 -7.08 5.46
CA PRO A 295 20.23 -5.68 5.07
C PRO A 295 21.35 -5.44 4.03
N ASP A 296 21.12 -5.79 2.77
CA ASP A 296 21.97 -5.37 1.64
C ASP A 296 21.14 -4.57 0.63
N PRO A 297 21.37 -3.25 0.48
CA PRO A 297 20.62 -2.42 -0.45
C PRO A 297 21.00 -2.61 -1.93
N ARG A 298 22.02 -3.42 -2.26
CA ARG A 298 22.54 -3.59 -3.63
C ARG A 298 22.07 -4.86 -4.34
N LYS A 299 21.25 -5.68 -3.68
CA LYS A 299 20.75 -6.96 -4.21
C LYS A 299 19.24 -7.07 -3.91
N PRO A 300 18.50 -7.97 -4.57
CA PRO A 300 17.22 -8.42 -4.03
C PRO A 300 17.44 -8.82 -2.57
N ARG A 301 16.73 -8.17 -1.64
CA ARG A 301 17.15 -8.20 -0.22
C ARG A 301 16.96 -9.53 0.45
N CYS A 302 16.27 -10.46 -0.19
CA CYS A 302 15.89 -11.73 0.41
C CYS A 302 16.26 -12.87 -0.54
N GLU A 303 17.07 -13.80 -0.04
CA GLU A 303 17.41 -15.04 -0.72
C GLU A 303 16.89 -16.22 0.14
N PRO A 304 16.57 -17.37 -0.47
CA PRO A 304 16.27 -18.59 0.29
C PRO A 304 17.44 -18.98 1.20
N SER A 305 17.10 -19.40 2.42
CA SER A 305 18.06 -19.91 3.40
C SER A 305 18.66 -21.25 3.00
#